data_AF-A0A1Q8AIP7-F1
#
_entry.id   AF-A0A1Q8AIP7-F1
#
_cell.length_a   1.000
_cell.length_b   1.000
_cell.length_c   1.000
_cell.angle_alpha   90.00
_cell.angle_beta   90.00
_cell.angle_gamma   90.00
#
_symmetry.space_group_name_H-M   'P 1'
#
loop_
_entity.id
_entity.type
_entity.pdbx_description
1 polymer ?
#
loop_
_entity_poly.entity_id
_entity_poly.type
_entity_poly.pdbx_seq_one_letter_code
_entity_poly.pdbx_strand_id
1 'polypeptide(L)'
;MSRTAVSLRLREKLGQEASDDLALAIDNAKDEMLAVSQDKFEARLQIVSAGLREDMSKLDANLRVAMAEGFSSLRKEMSEMRVEMIRMSFLFWLGQFVALVAALGYMLRGFAR
;
A
#
# COMPACT_ATOMS: atom_id res chain seq x y z
N MET A 1 -34.05 -22.30 17.41
CA MET A 1 -33.80 -21.38 18.54
C MET A 1 -34.66 -21.81 19.72
N SER A 2 -34.21 -21.57 20.95
CA SER A 2 -35.02 -21.83 22.15
C SER A 2 -36.21 -20.87 22.16
N ARG A 3 -37.44 -21.41 22.24
CA ARG A 3 -38.68 -20.61 22.30
C ARG A 3 -38.58 -19.56 23.40
N THR A 4 -39.06 -18.34 23.14
CA THR A 4 -39.08 -17.31 24.18
C THR A 4 -39.92 -17.78 25.36
N ALA A 5 -39.28 -18.02 26.51
CA ALA A 5 -39.97 -18.45 27.72
C ALA A 5 -40.69 -17.25 28.35
N VAL A 6 -42.02 -17.27 28.31
CA VAL A 6 -42.85 -16.29 29.01
C VAL A 6 -42.89 -16.65 30.50
N SER A 7 -42.66 -15.68 31.37
CA SER A 7 -42.66 -15.91 32.82
C SER A 7 -44.02 -16.42 33.32
N LEU A 8 -44.01 -17.26 34.36
CA LEU A 8 -45.23 -17.81 34.96
C LEU A 8 -46.23 -16.72 35.39
N ARG A 9 -45.74 -15.58 35.89
CA ARG A 9 -46.56 -14.43 36.27
C ARG A 9 -47.29 -13.78 35.08
N LEU A 10 -46.61 -13.69 33.93
CA LEU A 10 -47.23 -13.20 32.69
C LEU A 10 -48.27 -14.21 32.18
N ARG A 11 -47.96 -15.51 32.26
CA ARG A 11 -48.87 -16.58 31.84
C ARG A 11 -50.13 -16.68 32.68
N GLU A 12 -50.02 -16.44 33.98
CA GLU A 12 -51.16 -16.41 34.91
C GLU A 12 -52.06 -15.20 34.68
N LYS A 13 -51.50 -14.03 34.30
CA LYS A 13 -52.27 -12.81 34.04
C LYS A 13 -52.88 -12.72 32.63
N LEU A 14 -52.17 -13.22 31.61
CA LEU A 14 -52.60 -13.14 30.21
C LEU A 14 -53.41 -14.37 29.77
N GLY A 15 -53.32 -15.47 30.51
CA GLY A 15 -53.80 -16.77 30.06
C GLY A 15 -52.78 -17.47 29.16
N GLN A 16 -52.94 -18.79 29.02
CA GLN A 16 -51.96 -19.64 28.34
C GLN A 16 -51.89 -19.35 26.83
N GLU A 17 -53.04 -19.16 26.18
CA GLU A 17 -53.14 -18.92 24.73
C GLU A 17 -52.51 -17.58 24.33
N ALA A 18 -52.87 -16.48 25.00
CA ALA A 18 -52.28 -15.16 24.73
C ALA A 18 -50.78 -15.09 25.05
N SER A 19 -50.30 -15.90 26.01
CA SER A 19 -48.87 -15.98 26.32
C SER A 19 -48.09 -16.73 25.26
N ASP A 20 -48.68 -17.78 24.67
CA ASP A 20 -48.05 -18.53 23.59
C ASP A 20 -48.03 -17.71 22.29
N ASP A 21 -49.11 -16.95 22.01
CA ASP A 21 -49.13 -15.99 20.89
C ASP A 21 -48.09 -14.88 21.06
N LEU A 22 -47.94 -14.35 22.28
CA LEU A 22 -46.90 -13.35 22.57
C LEU A 22 -45.49 -13.93 22.38
N ALA A 23 -45.26 -15.17 22.82
CA ALA A 23 -43.98 -15.84 22.61
C ALA A 23 -43.65 -16.00 21.13
N LEU A 24 -44.64 -16.40 20.32
CA LEU A 24 -44.52 -16.53 18.87
C LEU A 24 -44.24 -15.18 18.20
N ALA A 25 -44.95 -14.11 18.60
CA ALA A 25 -44.73 -12.77 18.06
C ALA A 25 -43.30 -12.27 18.36
N ILE A 26 -42.78 -12.53 19.56
CA ILE A 26 -41.41 -12.17 19.94
C ILE A 26 -40.38 -12.99 19.16
N ASP A 27 -40.60 -14.29 18.98
CA ASP A 27 -39.70 -15.15 18.21
C ASP A 27 -39.66 -14.70 16.73
N ASN A 28 -40.81 -14.40 16.13
CA ASN A 28 -40.88 -13.85 14.77
C ASN A 28 -40.16 -12.49 14.65
N ALA A 29 -40.38 -11.58 15.61
CA ALA A 29 -39.72 -10.28 15.60
C ALA A 29 -38.19 -10.40 15.75
N LYS A 30 -37.70 -11.38 16.52
CA LYS A 30 -36.26 -11.68 16.63
C LYS A 30 -35.70 -12.19 15.32
N ASP A 31 -36.40 -13.12 14.68
CA ASP A 31 -35.97 -13.70 13.40
C ASP A 31 -35.93 -12.63 12.30
N GLU A 32 -36.93 -11.76 12.23
CA GLU A 32 -36.93 -10.60 11.32
C GLU A 32 -35.77 -9.64 11.62
N MET A 33 -35.54 -9.32 12.90
CA MET A 33 -34.44 -8.44 13.29
C MET A 33 -33.08 -9.03 12.93
N LEU A 34 -32.90 -10.35 13.11
CA LEU A 34 -31.68 -11.06 12.73
C LEU A 34 -31.49 -11.07 11.22
N ALA A 35 -32.54 -11.35 10.45
CA ALA A 35 -32.50 -11.31 8.99
C ALA A 35 -32.09 -9.92 8.48
N VAL A 36 -32.76 -8.85 8.95
CA VAL A 36 -32.43 -7.47 8.57
C VAL A 36 -31.00 -7.09 8.98
N SER A 37 -30.55 -7.55 10.14
CA SER A 37 -29.18 -7.30 10.59
C SER A 37 -28.17 -8.00 9.70
N GLN A 38 -28.41 -9.27 9.37
CA GLN A 38 -27.57 -10.07 8.47
C GLN A 38 -27.45 -9.42 7.09
N ASP A 39 -28.57 -9.00 6.50
CA ASP A 39 -28.60 -8.32 5.21
C ASP A 39 -27.77 -7.02 5.23
N LYS A 40 -27.91 -6.22 6.30
CA LYS A 40 -27.12 -4.99 6.47
C LYS A 40 -25.63 -5.26 6.66
N PHE A 41 -25.27 -6.30 7.38
CA PHE A 41 -23.87 -6.70 7.54
C PHE A 41 -23.28 -7.19 6.23
N GLU A 42 -24.01 -8.01 5.48
CA GLU A 42 -23.58 -8.48 4.17
C GLU A 42 -23.40 -7.31 3.18
N ALA A 43 -24.36 -6.38 3.13
CA ALA A 43 -24.25 -5.19 2.30
C ALA A 43 -23.02 -4.33 2.68
N ARG A 44 -22.77 -4.14 3.99
CA ARG A 44 -21.57 -3.41 4.46
C ARG A 44 -20.27 -4.14 4.13
N LEU A 45 -20.23 -5.46 4.27
CA LEU A 45 -19.06 -6.27 3.92
C LEU A 45 -18.77 -6.20 2.43
N GLN A 46 -19.79 -6.22 1.58
CA GLN A 46 -19.62 -6.06 0.14
C GLN A 46 -19.01 -4.69 -0.20
N ILE A 47 -19.53 -3.61 0.39
CA ILE A 47 -19.00 -2.25 0.19
C ILE A 47 -17.54 -2.16 0.65
N VAL A 48 -17.22 -2.66 1.85
CA VAL A 48 -15.84 -2.65 2.38
C VAL A 48 -14.91 -3.49 1.50
N SER A 49 -15.35 -4.66 1.04
CA SER A 49 -14.55 -5.52 0.17
C SER A 49 -14.25 -4.87 -1.18
N ALA A 50 -15.23 -4.16 -1.75
CA ALA A 50 -15.08 -3.42 -3.00
C ALA A 50 -14.11 -2.25 -2.83
N GLY A 51 -14.26 -1.47 -1.75
CA GLY A 51 -13.34 -0.37 -1.42
C GLY A 51 -11.91 -0.86 -1.20
N LEU A 52 -11.73 -1.95 -0.46
CA LEU A 52 -10.40 -2.54 -0.24
C LEU A 52 -9.74 -2.99 -1.54
N ARG A 53 -10.51 -3.61 -2.44
CA ARG A 53 -10.02 -4.03 -3.76
C ARG A 53 -9.62 -2.84 -4.63
N GLU A 54 -10.40 -1.76 -4.60
CA GLU A 54 -10.08 -0.52 -5.29
C GLU A 54 -8.79 0.11 -4.73
N ASP A 55 -8.67 0.25 -3.42
CA ASP A 55 -7.49 0.81 -2.75
C ASP A 55 -6.24 -0.01 -3.05
N MET A 56 -6.35 -1.34 -3.04
CA MET A 56 -5.24 -2.22 -3.38
C MET A 56 -4.82 -2.08 -4.85
N SER A 57 -5.77 -1.90 -5.76
CA SER A 57 -5.47 -1.65 -7.18
C SER A 57 -4.78 -0.30 -7.40
N LYS A 58 -5.21 0.75 -6.67
CA LYS A 58 -4.57 2.07 -6.71
C LYS A 58 -3.16 2.01 -6.13
N LEU A 59 -2.98 1.29 -5.03
CA LEU A 59 -1.67 1.11 -4.41
C LEU A 59 -0.69 0.40 -5.36
N ASP A 60 -1.10 -0.69 -6.01
CA ASP A 60 -0.25 -1.41 -6.98
C ASP A 60 0.13 -0.50 -8.15
N ALA A 61 -0.83 0.23 -8.71
CA ALA A 61 -0.58 1.18 -9.80
C ALA A 61 0.42 2.28 -9.38
N ASN A 62 0.20 2.89 -8.21
CA ASN A 62 1.08 3.93 -7.68
C ASN A 62 2.49 3.40 -7.40
N LEU A 63 2.60 2.19 -6.84
CA LEU A 63 3.90 1.56 -6.59
C LEU A 63 4.66 1.29 -7.89
N ARG A 64 3.98 0.78 -8.92
CA ARG A 64 4.58 0.54 -10.24
C ARG A 64 5.08 1.84 -10.87
N VAL A 65 4.28 2.90 -10.82
CA VAL A 65 4.67 4.22 -11.34
C VAL A 65 5.86 4.76 -10.56
N ALA A 66 5.79 4.78 -9.22
CA ALA A 66 6.88 5.27 -8.38
C ALA A 66 8.18 4.48 -8.57
N MET A 67 8.10 3.15 -8.73
CA MET A 67 9.28 2.33 -9.05
C MET A 67 9.82 2.64 -10.44
N ALA A 68 8.98 2.75 -11.46
CA ALA A 68 9.42 3.06 -12.82
C ALA A 68 10.12 4.43 -12.88
N GLU A 69 9.54 5.43 -12.21
CA GLU A 69 10.13 6.77 -12.08
C GLU A 69 11.44 6.72 -11.31
N GLY A 70 11.49 6.04 -10.16
CA GLY A 70 12.70 5.89 -9.36
C GLY A 70 13.84 5.17 -10.07
N PHE A 71 13.55 4.12 -10.85
CA PHE A 71 14.57 3.45 -11.67
C PHE A 71 15.06 4.35 -12.81
N SER A 72 14.17 5.13 -13.42
CA SER A 72 14.52 6.08 -14.47
C SER A 72 15.42 7.19 -13.94
N SER A 73 15.09 7.76 -12.78
CA SER A 73 15.90 8.79 -12.13
C SER A 73 17.27 8.23 -11.72
N LEU A 74 17.32 7.05 -11.09
CA LEU A 74 18.58 6.39 -10.74
C LEU A 74 19.46 6.12 -11.96
N ARG A 75 18.87 5.68 -13.08
CA ARG A 75 19.61 5.46 -14.32
C ARG A 75 20.18 6.76 -14.88
N LYS A 76 19.42 7.85 -14.79
CA LYS A 76 19.86 9.19 -15.19
C LYS A 76 21.01 9.68 -14.31
N GLU A 77 20.87 9.59 -12.98
CA GLU A 77 21.92 9.97 -12.02
C GLU A 77 23.20 9.15 -12.25
N MET A 78 23.10 7.85 -12.49
CA MET A 78 24.25 7.01 -12.83
C MET A 78 24.92 7.44 -14.14
N SER A 79 24.14 7.84 -15.14
CA SER A 79 24.68 8.35 -16.41
C SER A 79 25.40 9.69 -16.21
N GLU A 80 24.80 10.60 -15.45
CA GLU A 80 25.39 11.92 -15.15
C GLU A 80 26.69 11.79 -14.35
N MET A 81 26.72 10.93 -13.32
CA MET A 81 27.93 10.64 -12.55
C MET A 81 29.05 10.06 -13.44
N ARG A 82 28.72 9.15 -14.37
CA ARG A 82 29.70 8.60 -15.31
C ARG A 82 30.28 9.68 -16.22
N VAL A 83 29.43 10.55 -16.75
CA VAL A 83 29.88 11.66 -17.61
C VAL A 83 30.80 12.61 -16.85
N GLU A 84 30.45 12.97 -15.62
CA GLU A 84 31.26 13.86 -14.81
C GLU A 84 32.59 13.22 -14.41
N MET A 85 32.59 11.93 -14.06
CA MET A 85 33.82 11.17 -13.80
C MET A 85 34.73 11.13 -15.02
N ILE A 86 34.19 10.90 -16.22
CA ILE A 86 34.97 10.91 -17.47
C ILE A 86 35.54 12.32 -17.72
N ARG A 87 34.72 13.37 -17.59
CA ARG A 87 35.16 14.76 -17.75
C ARG A 87 36.33 15.10 -16.80
N MET A 88 36.20 14.75 -15.52
CA MET A 88 37.25 15.01 -14.53
C MET A 88 38.52 14.18 -14.79
N SER A 89 38.36 12.93 -15.22
CA SER A 89 39.49 12.07 -15.61
C SER A 89 40.26 12.64 -16.81
N PHE A 90 39.54 13.18 -17.81
CA PHE A 90 40.16 13.86 -18.96
C PHE A 90 40.92 15.11 -18.56
N LEU A 91 40.34 15.96 -17.70
CA LEU A 91 41.00 17.17 -17.20
C LEU A 91 42.28 16.83 -16.42
N PHE A 92 42.20 15.82 -15.55
CA PHE A 92 43.36 15.33 -14.82
C PHE A 92 44.44 14.79 -15.77
N TRP A 93 44.06 13.97 -16.73
CA TRP A 93 44.98 13.39 -17.72
C TRP A 93 45.68 14.47 -18.55
N LEU A 94 44.98 15.54 -18.93
CA LEU A 94 45.56 16.67 -19.65
C LEU A 94 46.67 17.36 -18.83
N GLY A 95 46.43 17.53 -17.52
CA GLY A 95 47.43 18.05 -16.59
C GLY A 95 48.67 17.15 -16.48
N GLN A 96 48.45 15.83 -16.36
CA GLN A 96 49.55 14.85 -16.35
C GLN A 96 50.36 14.89 -17.66
N PHE A 97 49.68 15.02 -18.80
CA PHE A 97 50.35 15.12 -20.10
C PHE A 97 51.27 16.34 -20.19
N VAL A 98 50.80 17.51 -19.76
CA VAL A 98 51.62 18.74 -19.71
C VAL A 98 52.82 18.56 -18.77
N ALA A 99 52.63 17.96 -17.60
CA ALA A 99 53.71 17.70 -16.65
C ALA A 99 54.77 16.75 -17.24
N LEU A 100 54.35 15.69 -17.94
CA LEU A 100 55.26 14.75 -18.61
C LEU A 100 56.08 15.43 -19.72
N VAL A 101 55.44 16.26 -20.56
CA VAL A 101 56.13 17.02 -21.60
C VAL A 101 57.14 17.99 -20.99
N ALA A 102 56.77 18.69 -19.92
CA ALA A 102 57.67 19.59 -19.20
C ALA A 102 58.87 18.86 -18.59
N ALA A 103 58.63 17.69 -17.97
CA ALA A 103 59.68 16.86 -17.38
C ALA A 103 60.65 16.33 -18.44
N LEU A 104 60.14 15.81 -19.56
CA LEU A 104 60.96 15.34 -20.69
C LEU A 104 61.78 16.50 -21.31
N GLY A 105 61.16 17.66 -21.51
CA GLY A 105 61.85 18.86 -22.00
C GLY A 105 62.96 19.31 -21.05
N TYR A 106 62.72 19.24 -19.74
CA TYR A 106 63.73 19.54 -18.73
C TYR A 106 64.91 18.55 -18.77
N MET A 107 64.63 17.24 -18.86
CA MET A 107 65.68 16.22 -18.99
C MET A 107 66.52 16.37 -20.26
N LEU A 108 65.89 16.57 -21.43
CA LEU A 108 66.62 16.76 -22.70
C LEU A 108 67.52 18.00 -22.67
N ARG A 109 67.06 19.08 -22.04
CA ARG A 109 67.88 20.29 -21.84
C ARG A 109 69.03 20.06 -20.85
N GLY A 110 68.84 19.19 -19.87
CA GLY A 110 69.88 18.78 -18.92
C GLY A 110 70.97 17.89 -19.53
N PHE A 111 70.64 17.04 -20.50
CA PHE A 111 71.60 16.21 -21.24
C PHE A 111 72.33 16.94 -22.38
N ALA A 112 71.80 18.08 -22.85
CA ALA A 112 72.39 18.89 -23.92
C ALA A 112 73.39 19.97 -23.41
N ARG A 113 73.76 19.91 -22.13
CA ARG A 113 74.86 20.68 -21.51
C ARG A 113 75.95 19.74 -21.07
#